data_AF-A0A962G682-F1
#
_entry.id   AF-A0A962G682-F1
#
_cell.length_a   1.000
_cell.length_b   1.000
_cell.length_c   1.000
_cell.angle_alpha   90.00
_cell.angle_beta   90.00
_cell.angle_gamma   90.00
#
_symmetry.space_group_name_H-M   'P 1'
#
loop_
_entity.id
_entity.type
_entity.pdbx_description
1 polymer ?
#
loop_
_entity_poly.entity_id
_entity_poly.type
_entity_poly.pdbx_seq_one_letter_code
_entity_poly.pdbx_strand_id
1 'polypeptide(L)'
;SLPAGQAPLILEFWSHQTLEDRIGGCYDGALLEISTDDGISWSQVPDGQLLVGGYDGPISTSFNNPARGKQAWCGDPRDWTQTLVGLDGYAGQTVRLRFRLATDSSTGRVPDGFYLDDVRVQSCASPADEIFADGFD
;
A
#
# COMPACT_ATOMS: atom_id res chain seq x y z
N SER A 1 -5.92 -5.13 -16.28
CA SER A 1 -6.65 -3.86 -16.22
C SER A 1 -7.59 -3.88 -15.05
N LEU A 2 -7.84 -2.73 -14.43
CA LEU A 2 -8.86 -2.58 -13.40
C LEU A 2 -10.25 -2.48 -14.05
N PRO A 3 -11.32 -2.97 -13.40
CA PRO A 3 -12.68 -2.84 -13.90
C PRO A 3 -13.07 -1.37 -14.14
N ALA A 4 -13.92 -1.13 -15.13
CA ALA A 4 -14.56 0.16 -15.34
C ALA A 4 -16.02 0.08 -14.85
N GLY A 5 -16.54 1.17 -14.27
CA GLY A 5 -17.93 1.27 -13.83
C GLY A 5 -18.28 0.45 -12.57
N GLN A 6 -17.27 -0.03 -11.84
CA GLN A 6 -17.43 -0.69 -10.54
C GLN A 6 -16.70 0.13 -9.48
N ALA A 7 -17.33 0.34 -8.33
CA ALA A 7 -16.77 1.10 -7.22
C ALA A 7 -17.40 0.59 -5.89
N PRO A 8 -16.66 0.61 -4.78
CA PRO A 8 -15.25 0.99 -4.70
C PRO A 8 -14.32 -0.10 -5.27
N LEU A 9 -13.22 0.30 -5.91
CA LEU A 9 -12.08 -0.54 -6.27
C LEU A 9 -11.06 -0.48 -5.14
N ILE A 10 -10.82 -1.61 -4.48
CA ILE A 10 -9.93 -1.69 -3.32
C ILE A 10 -8.84 -2.71 -3.59
N LEU A 11 -7.58 -2.32 -3.40
CA LEU A 11 -6.50 -3.27 -3.14
C LEU A 11 -6.48 -3.55 -1.64
N GLU A 12 -6.54 -4.82 -1.28
CA GLU A 12 -6.37 -5.31 0.08
C GLU A 12 -5.13 -6.19 0.13
N PHE A 13 -4.39 -6.08 1.23
CA PHE A 13 -3.31 -7.00 1.57
C PHE A 13 -3.05 -6.99 3.08
N TRP A 14 -2.37 -8.01 3.55
CA TRP A 14 -1.84 -8.07 4.91
C TRP A 14 -0.31 -7.98 4.87
N SER A 15 0.28 -7.36 5.88
CA SER A 15 1.73 -7.30 6.02
C SER A 15 2.19 -7.49 7.46
N HIS A 16 3.29 -8.22 7.63
CA HIS A 16 4.07 -8.30 8.87
C HIS A 16 5.44 -7.66 8.60
N GLN A 17 5.99 -6.96 9.59
CA GLN A 17 7.25 -6.24 9.41
C GLN A 17 8.12 -6.24 10.66
N THR A 18 9.40 -6.52 10.44
CA THR A 18 10.49 -6.29 11.39
C THR A 18 11.50 -5.37 10.70
N LEU A 19 11.20 -4.06 10.71
CA LEU A 19 11.92 -3.00 10.00
C LEU A 19 12.24 -1.87 10.97
N GLU A 20 13.47 -1.35 10.92
CA GLU A 20 13.95 -0.35 11.86
C GLU A 20 13.13 0.95 11.81
N ASP A 21 12.47 1.27 12.93
CA ASP A 21 11.61 2.42 13.12
C ASP A 21 12.29 3.54 13.95
N ARG A 22 11.66 4.72 13.95
CA ARG A 22 12.09 5.85 14.78
C ARG A 22 10.90 6.71 15.16
N ILE A 23 11.09 7.60 16.12
CA ILE A 23 10.08 8.61 16.47
C ILE A 23 9.76 9.43 15.21
N GLY A 24 8.51 9.35 14.75
CA GLY A 24 8.00 10.07 13.59
C GLY A 24 8.50 9.54 12.23
N GLY A 25 8.76 8.24 12.10
CA GLY A 25 8.95 7.60 10.80
C GLY A 25 9.86 6.37 10.85
N CYS A 26 10.62 6.16 9.77
CA CYS A 26 11.37 4.92 9.57
C CYS A 26 12.86 5.19 9.29
N TYR A 27 13.73 4.23 9.60
CA TYR A 27 15.06 4.12 9.01
C TYR A 27 15.04 3.16 7.82
N ASP A 28 14.41 2.00 8.03
CA ASP A 28 14.07 1.03 7.00
C ASP A 28 12.56 0.99 6.82
N GLY A 29 12.08 0.92 5.57
CA GLY A 29 10.64 0.98 5.34
C GLY A 29 10.20 0.32 4.06
N ALA A 30 8.96 -0.19 4.08
CA ALA A 30 8.24 -0.66 2.92
C ALA A 30 7.24 0.39 2.45
N LEU A 31 7.07 0.53 1.13
CA LEU A 31 6.05 1.40 0.55
C LEU A 31 5.40 0.79 -0.69
N LEU A 32 4.21 1.29 -1.04
CA LEU A 32 3.50 0.90 -2.25
C LEU A 32 3.67 1.96 -3.35
N GLU A 33 4.01 1.51 -4.54
CA GLU A 33 4.10 2.32 -5.74
C GLU A 33 3.16 1.79 -6.84
N ILE A 34 2.69 2.69 -7.68
CA ILE A 34 1.81 2.40 -8.81
C ILE A 34 2.37 3.02 -10.09
N SER A 35 2.24 2.28 -11.19
CA SER A 35 2.54 2.70 -12.55
C SER A 35 1.30 2.55 -13.43
N THR A 36 1.06 3.55 -14.27
CA THR A 36 -0.01 3.58 -15.29
C THR A 36 0.56 3.55 -16.72
N ASP A 37 1.88 3.40 -16.86
CA ASP A 37 2.63 3.49 -18.12
C ASP A 37 3.50 2.24 -18.34
N ASP A 38 2.95 1.08 -18.01
CA ASP A 38 3.59 -0.24 -18.15
C ASP A 38 4.93 -0.39 -17.41
N GLY A 39 5.10 0.35 -16.31
CA GLY A 39 6.27 0.28 -15.44
C GLY A 39 7.43 1.19 -15.85
N ILE A 40 7.24 2.07 -16.84
CA ILE A 40 8.24 3.07 -17.27
C ILE A 40 8.49 4.07 -16.13
N SER A 41 7.44 4.57 -15.49
CA SER A 41 7.52 5.44 -14.33
C SER A 41 6.68 4.93 -13.17
N TRP A 42 7.08 5.30 -11.96
CA TRP A 42 6.44 4.84 -10.72
C TRP A 42 6.18 6.03 -9.80
N SER A 43 4.97 6.10 -9.29
CA SER A 43 4.55 7.06 -8.28
C SER A 43 4.25 6.32 -6.98
N GLN A 44 4.59 6.92 -5.84
CA GLN A 44 4.17 6.35 -4.56
C GLN A 44 2.66 6.54 -4.39
N VAL A 45 1.97 5.49 -3.93
CA VAL A 45 0.59 5.60 -3.49
C VAL A 45 0.56 6.51 -2.26
N PRO A 46 -0.09 7.69 -2.32
CA PRO A 46 -0.14 8.64 -1.21
C PRO A 46 -0.92 8.08 -0.02
N ASP A 47 -0.60 8.57 1.17
CA ASP A 47 -1.25 8.17 2.42
C ASP A 47 -2.77 8.38 2.39
N GLY A 48 -3.25 9.43 1.72
CA GLY A 48 -4.68 9.67 1.53
C GLY A 48 -5.43 8.64 0.68
N GLN A 49 -4.74 7.71 0.01
CA GLN A 49 -5.34 6.55 -0.64
C GLN A 49 -5.32 5.29 0.25
N LEU A 50 -4.60 5.30 1.37
CA LEU A 50 -4.60 4.23 2.36
C LEU A 50 -5.80 4.44 3.30
N LEU A 51 -6.88 3.72 3.04
CA LEU A 51 -8.12 3.80 3.81
C LEU A 51 -7.99 3.15 5.19
N VAL A 52 -7.12 2.12 5.28
CA VAL A 52 -6.75 1.41 6.50
C VAL A 52 -5.26 1.07 6.39
N GLY A 53 -4.52 1.09 7.50
CA GLY A 53 -3.09 0.77 7.51
C GLY A 53 -2.23 1.87 6.89
N GLY A 54 -2.44 3.12 7.31
CA GLY A 54 -1.63 4.26 6.86
C GLY A 54 -0.13 4.08 7.13
N TYR A 55 0.70 4.88 6.46
CA TYR A 55 2.15 4.84 6.68
C TYR A 55 2.52 5.34 8.08
N ASP A 56 3.61 4.83 8.63
CA ASP A 56 4.13 5.22 9.95
C ASP A 56 4.86 6.56 9.93
N GLY A 57 5.34 6.95 8.76
CA GLY A 57 5.98 8.24 8.51
C GLY A 57 7.07 8.17 7.46
N PRO A 58 7.83 9.26 7.27
CA PRO A 58 8.88 9.31 6.28
C PRO A 58 10.11 8.48 6.68
N ILE A 59 10.69 7.80 5.70
CA ILE A 59 12.04 7.24 5.78
C ILE A 59 13.04 8.38 6.01
N SER A 60 13.97 8.17 6.96
CA SER A 60 15.03 9.10 7.31
C SER A 60 15.78 9.61 6.06
N THR A 61 16.13 10.90 6.07
CA THR A 61 16.98 11.51 5.03
C THR A 61 18.47 11.29 5.27
N SER A 62 18.83 10.77 6.43
CA SER A 62 20.17 10.33 6.79
C SER A 62 20.38 8.85 6.42
N PHE A 63 21.64 8.38 6.50
CA PHE A 63 21.99 6.95 6.37
C PHE A 63 21.75 6.33 4.97
N ASN A 64 21.65 7.16 3.93
CA ASN A 64 21.67 6.76 2.52
C ASN A 64 20.60 5.75 2.09
N ASN A 65 19.44 5.71 2.77
CA ASN A 65 18.31 4.92 2.29
C ASN A 65 17.88 5.42 0.88
N PRO A 66 17.72 4.52 -0.12
CA PRO A 66 17.39 4.89 -1.50
C PRO A 66 15.95 5.40 -1.66
N ALA A 67 15.09 5.24 -0.64
CA ALA A 67 13.73 5.76 -0.60
C ALA A 67 13.56 6.90 0.42
N ARG A 68 14.67 7.51 0.88
CA ARG A 68 14.65 8.63 1.84
C ARG A 68 13.59 9.70 1.56
N GLY A 69 12.88 10.12 2.60
CA GLY A 69 11.81 11.11 2.55
C GLY A 69 10.46 10.60 2.05
N LYS A 70 10.38 9.41 1.46
CA LYS A 70 9.10 8.77 1.13
C LYS A 70 8.41 8.27 2.40
N GLN A 71 7.09 8.33 2.43
CA GLN A 71 6.31 7.71 3.49
C GLN A 71 6.48 6.18 3.43
N ALA A 72 6.49 5.50 4.56
CA ALA A 72 6.68 4.06 4.60
C ALA A 72 6.02 3.43 5.82
N TRP A 73 5.82 2.13 5.73
CA TRP A 73 5.53 1.25 6.85
C TRP A 73 6.84 0.74 7.46
N CYS A 74 6.91 0.74 8.78
CA CYS A 74 8.00 0.16 9.56
C CYS A 74 7.50 -0.33 10.94
N GLY A 75 8.39 -0.91 11.74
CA GLY A 75 8.04 -1.44 13.06
C GLY A 75 8.86 -2.68 13.36
N ASP A 76 9.28 -2.84 14.62
CA ASP A 76 10.27 -3.83 15.03
C ASP A 76 9.89 -4.54 16.35
N PRO A 77 9.18 -5.67 16.30
CA PRO A 77 8.34 -6.14 15.19
C PRO A 77 6.94 -5.52 15.25
N ARG A 78 6.26 -5.49 14.11
CA ARG A 78 4.82 -5.28 13.98
C ARG A 78 4.18 -6.51 13.37
N ASP A 79 3.23 -7.07 14.13
CA ASP A 79 2.46 -8.23 13.70
C ASP A 79 1.54 -7.90 12.52
N TRP A 80 0.92 -8.92 11.91
CA TRP A 80 0.10 -8.80 10.73
C TRP A 80 -0.96 -7.70 10.83
N THR A 81 -0.85 -6.71 9.94
CA THR A 81 -1.81 -5.61 9.78
C THR A 81 -2.44 -5.62 8.40
N GLN A 82 -3.74 -5.42 8.34
CA GLN A 82 -4.48 -5.23 7.09
C GLN A 82 -4.26 -3.82 6.55
N THR A 83 -4.06 -3.70 5.25
CA THR A 83 -4.05 -2.43 4.52
C THR A 83 -5.10 -2.45 3.43
N LEU A 84 -5.89 -1.37 3.34
CA LEU A 84 -6.87 -1.15 2.28
C LEU A 84 -6.49 0.10 1.50
N VAL A 85 -6.37 -0.03 0.17
CA VAL A 85 -5.96 1.04 -0.72
C VAL A 85 -7.06 1.32 -1.74
N GLY A 86 -7.53 2.57 -1.79
CA GLY A 86 -8.49 3.02 -2.78
C GLY A 86 -7.87 3.16 -4.18
N LEU A 87 -8.44 2.47 -5.16
CA LEU A 87 -7.99 2.45 -6.55
C LEU A 87 -9.00 3.05 -7.54
N ASP A 88 -10.09 3.66 -7.06
CA ASP A 88 -11.15 4.22 -7.91
C ASP A 88 -10.64 5.21 -8.96
N GLY A 89 -9.63 6.02 -8.62
CA GLY A 89 -8.99 6.96 -9.55
C GLY A 89 -8.28 6.30 -10.75
N TYR A 90 -8.10 4.98 -10.71
CA TYR A 90 -7.48 4.18 -11.76
C TYR A 90 -8.47 3.25 -12.47
N ALA A 91 -9.78 3.40 -12.22
CA ALA A 91 -10.81 2.58 -12.87
C ALA A 91 -10.66 2.58 -14.40
N GLY A 92 -10.78 1.39 -15.00
CA GLY A 92 -10.57 1.19 -16.45
C GLY A 92 -9.13 1.27 -16.95
N GLN A 93 -8.15 1.64 -16.12
CA GLN A 93 -6.74 1.69 -16.51
C GLN A 93 -6.05 0.33 -16.30
N THR A 94 -4.97 0.10 -17.04
CA THR A 94 -4.02 -0.97 -16.70
C THR A 94 -2.95 -0.39 -15.80
N VAL A 95 -2.89 -0.88 -14.57
CA VAL A 95 -1.90 -0.47 -13.58
C VAL A 95 -0.95 -1.61 -13.24
N ARG A 96 0.26 -1.27 -12.81
CA ARG A 96 1.19 -2.17 -12.14
C ARG A 96 1.40 -1.67 -10.71
N LEU A 97 1.38 -2.58 -9.75
CA LEU A 97 1.63 -2.31 -8.35
C LEU A 97 3.01 -2.86 -7.96
N ARG A 98 3.76 -2.12 -7.15
CA ARG A 98 5.07 -2.53 -6.63
C ARG A 98 5.14 -2.24 -5.14
N PHE A 99 5.31 -3.29 -4.35
CA PHE A 99 5.76 -3.19 -2.98
C PHE A 99 7.28 -3.05 -3.00
N ARG A 100 7.81 -2.01 -2.36
CA ARG A 100 9.24 -1.71 -2.33
C ARG A 100 9.71 -1.60 -0.89
N LEU A 101 10.49 -2.57 -0.46
CA LEU A 101 11.33 -2.46 0.73
C LEU A 101 12.59 -1.66 0.40
N ALA A 102 12.94 -0.70 1.24
CA ALA A 102 14.16 0.07 1.14
C ALA A 102 14.81 0.22 2.51
N THR A 103 16.07 -0.18 2.61
CA THR A 103 16.85 -0.12 3.85
C THR A 103 17.94 0.93 3.76
N ASP A 104 18.36 1.43 4.90
CA ASP A 104 19.52 2.31 5.01
C ASP A 104 20.85 1.54 4.84
N SER A 105 21.98 2.23 5.02
CA SER A 105 23.31 1.61 4.92
C SER A 105 23.85 1.03 6.24
N SER A 106 23.00 0.91 7.27
CA SER A 106 23.31 0.44 8.62
C SER A 106 22.99 -1.05 8.79
N THR A 107 22.74 -1.47 10.04
CA THR A 107 22.43 -2.86 10.40
C THR A 107 20.95 -3.17 10.20
N GLY A 108 20.64 -4.07 9.28
CA GLY A 108 19.28 -4.57 9.10
C GLY A 108 18.81 -5.44 10.27
N ARG A 109 17.49 -5.48 10.49
CA ARG A 109 16.86 -6.36 11.48
C ARG A 109 16.83 -7.81 11.00
N VAL A 110 16.94 -8.74 11.95
CA VAL A 110 16.97 -10.21 11.74
C VAL A 110 16.19 -10.90 12.86
N PRO A 111 15.65 -12.11 12.65
CA PRO A 111 15.73 -12.94 11.43
C PRO A 111 14.75 -12.53 10.32
N ASP A 112 13.75 -11.73 10.66
CA ASP A 112 12.59 -11.41 9.82
C ASP A 112 12.80 -10.13 9.02
N GLY A 113 11.86 -9.82 8.13
CA GLY A 113 11.86 -8.61 7.32
C GLY A 113 10.44 -8.15 7.02
N PHE A 114 10.13 -7.90 5.75
CA PHE A 114 8.78 -7.54 5.29
C PHE A 114 8.10 -8.73 4.62
N TYR A 115 6.95 -9.14 5.14
CA TYR A 115 6.11 -10.19 4.59
C TYR A 115 4.79 -9.61 4.09
N LEU A 116 4.25 -10.23 3.04
CA LEU A 116 2.96 -9.90 2.44
C LEU A 116 2.13 -11.17 2.34
N ASP A 117 0.83 -11.05 2.59
CA ASP A 117 -0.14 -12.12 2.36
C ASP A 117 -1.49 -11.56 1.91
N ASP A 118 -2.36 -12.43 1.39
CA ASP A 118 -3.76 -12.13 1.03
C ASP A 118 -3.92 -10.93 0.09
N VAL A 119 -2.97 -10.73 -0.83
CA VAL A 119 -3.01 -9.63 -1.81
C VAL A 119 -4.14 -9.86 -2.81
N ARG A 120 -5.13 -8.98 -2.80
CA ARG A 120 -6.28 -9.05 -3.71
C ARG A 120 -6.78 -7.67 -4.13
N VAL A 121 -7.30 -7.58 -5.35
CA VAL A 121 -8.08 -6.43 -5.80
C VAL A 121 -9.54 -6.83 -5.83
N GLN A 122 -10.38 -6.03 -5.20
CA GLN A 122 -11.82 -6.26 -5.10
C GLN A 122 -12.59 -5.05 -5.64
N SER A 123 -13.79 -5.33 -6.11
CA SER A 123 -14.74 -4.34 -6.59
C SER A 123 -16.15 -4.73 -6.16
N CYS A 124 -16.98 -3.75 -5.89
CA CYS A 124 -18.43 -3.98 -5.81
C CYS A 124 -19.02 -3.76 -7.20
N ALA A 125 -19.64 -4.80 -7.76
CA ALA A 125 -20.52 -4.65 -8.89
C ALA A 125 -21.88 -4.16 -8.38
N SER A 126 -22.23 -2.90 -8.64
CA SER A 126 -23.63 -2.49 -8.56
C SER A 126 -24.37 -3.24 -9.66
N PRO A 127 -25.51 -3.91 -9.38
CA PRO A 127 -26.44 -4.25 -10.45
C PRO A 127 -26.75 -2.94 -11.17
N ALA A 128 -26.59 -2.93 -12.50
CA ALA A 128 -27.15 -1.85 -13.30
C ALA A 128 -28.68 -1.96 -13.13
N ASP A 129 -29.34 -0.91 -12.60
CA ASP A 129 -30.78 -0.81 -12.30
C ASP A 129 -31.30 -1.17 -10.89
N GLU A 130 -30.51 -1.03 -9.81
CA GLU A 130 -31.11 -0.85 -8.48
C GLU A 130 -31.02 0.61 -8.02
N ILE A 131 -32.07 1.38 -8.34
CA ILE A 131 -32.22 2.78 -7.89
C ILE A 131 -32.78 2.82 -6.44
N PHE A 132 -33.31 1.70 -5.95
CA PHE A 132 -33.68 1.47 -4.56
C PHE A 132 -33.90 -0.04 -4.33
N ALA A 133 -33.33 -0.61 -3.27
CA ALA A 133 -33.67 -1.93 -2.76
C ALA A 133 -33.73 -1.84 -1.24
N ASP A 134 -34.92 -1.91 -0.65
CA ASP A 134 -35.09 -2.17 0.77
C ASP A 134 -35.46 -3.63 0.97
N GLY A 135 -34.64 -4.34 1.74
CA GLY A 135 -34.86 -5.77 2.04
C GLY A 135 -35.97 -6.00 3.07
N PHE A 136 -37.11 -5.32 2.94
CA PHE A 136 -38.26 -5.46 3.86
C PHE A 136 -39.49 -6.14 3.23
N ASP A 137 -39.31 -6.87 2.13
CA ASP A 137 -40.33 -7.79 1.60
C ASP A 137 -40.16 -9.24 2.11
#